data_AF-A0A239QUP6-F1
#
_entry.id   AF-A0A239QUP6-F1
#
_cell.length_a   1.000
_cell.length_b   1.000
_cell.length_c   1.000
_cell.angle_alpha   90.00
_cell.angle_beta   90.00
_cell.angle_gamma   90.00
#
_symmetry.space_group_name_H-M   'P 1'
#
loop_
_entity.id
_entity.type
_entity.pdbx_description
1 polymer ?
#
loop_
_entity_poly.entity_id
_entity_poly.type
_entity_poly.pdbx_seq_one_letter_code
_entity_poly.pdbx_strand_id
1 'polypeptide(L)'
;MIHFGTGGWREIIGDQFTRENVRRITQALCNRMSAEGVTERGIVVGYDRRFLSGEAALWATEVFLGNGVPVTLIDRFAPTPMIMWTVRDKNCAYGLAVTASHNPALYNGLKIFTEGGRDAELAVTDEIAAAANALTVDDVVGIESYEVDASPLLTKQSSINWYIDAIIEKLDMDTIRHGHLHVADRSDVRRGADQHADHPDDGALPGGRNQRPPRHPVWRPAPLPLRGHA
;
A
#
# COMPACT_ATOMS: atom_id res chain seq x y z
N MET A 1 11.07 19.00 3.52
CA MET A 1 12.17 18.37 2.75
C MET A 1 11.88 16.88 2.75
N ILE A 2 11.87 16.25 1.58
CA ILE A 2 11.59 14.81 1.41
C ILE A 2 12.86 14.01 1.73
N HIS A 3 12.75 13.03 2.62
CA HIS A 3 13.88 12.16 3.00
C HIS A 3 13.40 10.70 3.15
N PHE A 4 14.10 9.77 2.51
CA PHE A 4 13.77 8.35 2.61
C PHE A 4 14.51 7.71 3.78
N GLY A 5 13.76 7.04 4.66
CA GLY A 5 14.35 6.22 5.71
C GLY A 5 14.41 4.75 5.29
N THR A 6 14.80 3.89 6.23
CA THR A 6 14.81 2.45 6.02
C THR A 6 13.41 1.93 5.67
N GLY A 7 13.26 1.49 4.42
CA GLY A 7 12.02 0.96 3.87
C GLY A 7 11.00 2.02 3.43
N GLY A 8 11.44 3.20 2.99
CA GLY A 8 10.62 4.17 2.28
C GLY A 8 10.55 5.56 2.93
N TRP A 9 9.86 6.48 2.25
CA TRP A 9 9.49 7.78 2.79
C TRP A 9 8.23 7.63 3.64
N ARG A 10 8.27 8.07 4.91
CA ARG A 10 7.14 7.95 5.85
C ARG A 10 6.98 9.24 6.63
N GLU A 11 5.76 9.75 6.65
CA GLU A 11 5.47 11.06 7.20
C GLU A 11 4.09 11.11 7.84
N ILE A 12 3.87 12.12 8.68
CA ILE A 12 2.58 12.40 9.30
C ILE A 12 1.61 12.94 8.24
N ILE A 13 0.41 12.37 8.19
CA ILE A 13 -0.69 12.81 7.32
C ILE A 13 -1.08 14.24 7.64
N GLY A 14 -1.11 15.09 6.61
CA GLY A 14 -1.47 16.50 6.74
C GLY A 14 -0.32 17.43 7.12
N ASP A 15 0.82 16.90 7.57
CA ASP A 15 2.06 17.66 7.74
C ASP A 15 2.93 17.51 6.48
N GLN A 16 3.73 16.44 6.41
CA GLN A 16 4.59 16.17 5.25
C GLN A 16 3.99 15.13 4.30
N PHE A 17 3.10 14.24 4.74
CA PHE A 17 2.38 13.36 3.81
C PHE A 17 1.20 14.11 3.18
N THR A 18 1.51 14.84 2.10
CA THR A 18 0.58 15.69 1.35
C THR A 18 0.49 15.25 -0.12
N ARG A 19 -0.59 15.67 -0.81
CA ARG A 19 -0.74 15.45 -2.25
C ARG A 19 0.46 15.97 -3.04
N GLU A 20 0.95 17.15 -2.68
CA GLU A 20 2.12 17.75 -3.32
C GLU A 20 3.36 16.87 -3.21
N ASN A 21 3.69 16.38 -2.01
CA ASN A 21 4.90 15.58 -1.81
C ASN A 21 4.81 14.21 -2.48
N VAL A 22 3.64 13.57 -2.42
CA VAL A 22 3.39 12.31 -3.15
C VAL A 22 3.61 12.51 -4.65
N ARG A 23 3.06 13.58 -5.22
CA ARG A 23 3.18 13.90 -6.65
C ARG A 23 4.61 14.25 -7.05
N ARG A 24 5.36 14.99 -6.23
CA ARG A 24 6.79 15.30 -6.49
C ARG A 24 7.68 14.06 -6.47
N ILE A 25 7.50 13.17 -5.48
CA ILE A 25 8.22 11.89 -5.44
C ILE A 25 7.90 11.06 -6.68
N THR A 26 6.62 11.05 -7.08
CA THR A 26 6.18 10.32 -8.26
C THR A 26 6.77 10.89 -9.54
N GLN A 27 6.82 12.21 -9.70
CA GLN A 27 7.45 12.86 -10.85
C GLN A 27 8.94 12.57 -10.91
N ALA A 28 9.64 12.59 -9.77
CA ALA A 28 11.05 12.23 -9.70
C ALA A 28 11.30 10.78 -10.15
N LEU A 29 10.42 9.84 -9.78
CA LEU A 29 10.47 8.47 -10.26
C LEU A 29 10.18 8.37 -11.78
N CYS A 30 9.21 9.13 -12.31
CA CYS A 30 8.95 9.20 -13.75
C CYS A 30 10.19 9.69 -14.53
N ASN A 31 10.83 10.74 -14.04
CA ASN A 31 12.06 11.28 -14.65
C ASN A 31 13.17 10.24 -14.67
N ARG A 32 13.33 9.48 -13.58
CA ARG A 32 14.29 8.36 -13.51
C ARG A 32 13.96 7.27 -14.52
N MET A 33 12.70 6.82 -14.58
CA MET A 33 12.26 5.78 -15.52
C MET A 33 12.51 6.20 -16.97
N SER A 34 12.27 7.47 -17.30
CA SER A 34 12.57 8.04 -18.62
C SER A 34 14.07 8.03 -18.92
N ALA A 35 14.90 8.49 -17.97
CA ALA A 35 16.35 8.52 -18.12
C ALA A 35 16.97 7.11 -18.27
N GLU A 36 16.38 6.11 -17.61
CA GLU A 36 16.78 4.70 -17.72
C GLU A 36 16.23 4.01 -18.99
N GLY A 37 15.35 4.67 -19.75
CA GLY A 37 14.73 4.09 -20.94
C GLY A 37 13.74 2.96 -20.64
N VAL A 38 13.12 2.97 -19.46
CA VAL A 38 12.22 1.89 -18.97
C VAL A 38 10.77 2.31 -18.80
N THR A 39 10.37 3.51 -19.25
CA THR A 39 8.99 4.03 -19.18
C THR A 39 7.94 3.01 -19.64
N GLU A 40 8.14 2.39 -20.81
CA GLU A 40 7.18 1.44 -21.41
C GLU A 40 7.05 0.12 -20.64
N ARG A 41 7.99 -0.20 -19.73
CA ARG A 41 7.87 -1.37 -18.85
C ARG A 41 6.81 -1.16 -17.76
N GLY A 42 6.35 0.07 -17.58
CA GLY A 42 5.30 0.44 -16.66
C GLY A 42 5.66 0.29 -15.19
N ILE A 43 4.64 0.52 -14.36
CA ILE A 43 4.73 0.47 -12.90
C ILE A 43 3.52 -0.25 -12.29
N VAL A 44 3.74 -0.93 -11.17
CA VAL A 44 2.65 -1.41 -10.30
C VAL A 44 2.45 -0.44 -9.14
N VAL A 45 1.23 0.05 -8.94
CA VAL A 45 0.85 0.88 -7.79
C VAL A 45 -0.12 0.10 -6.92
N GLY A 46 0.09 0.09 -5.61
CA GLY A 46 -0.85 -0.52 -4.66
C GLY A 46 -0.80 0.17 -3.30
N TYR A 47 -1.74 -0.15 -2.43
CA TYR A 47 -1.90 0.56 -1.17
C TYR A 47 -2.46 -0.31 -0.04
N ASP A 48 -2.12 0.07 1.20
CA ASP A 48 -2.64 -0.58 2.41
C ASP A 48 -3.93 0.09 2.94
N ARG A 49 -4.36 -0.30 4.14
CA ARG A 49 -5.60 0.16 4.77
C ARG A 49 -5.51 1.49 5.50
N ARG A 50 -4.36 2.18 5.47
CA ARG A 50 -4.22 3.45 6.22
C ARG A 50 -5.15 4.51 5.62
N PHE A 51 -5.53 5.45 6.47
CA PHE A 51 -6.26 6.63 6.02
C PHE A 51 -5.46 7.31 4.89
N LEU A 52 -6.16 7.75 3.85
CA LEU A 52 -5.60 8.43 2.67
C LEU A 52 -4.72 7.55 1.74
N SER A 53 -4.51 6.25 2.04
CA SER A 53 -3.65 5.41 1.19
C SER A 53 -4.19 5.23 -0.24
N GLY A 54 -5.51 5.05 -0.39
CA GLY A 54 -6.15 4.93 -1.71
C GLY A 54 -6.05 6.24 -2.52
N GLU A 55 -6.32 7.38 -1.87
CA GLU A 55 -6.21 8.71 -2.49
C GLU A 55 -4.77 9.00 -2.93
N ALA A 56 -3.78 8.70 -2.09
CA ALA A 56 -2.38 8.90 -2.45
C ALA A 56 -1.91 7.96 -3.57
N ALA A 57 -2.45 6.75 -3.66
CA ALA A 57 -2.20 5.88 -4.81
C ALA A 57 -2.79 6.46 -6.11
N LEU A 58 -3.97 7.09 -6.03
CA LEU A 58 -4.57 7.80 -7.16
C LEU A 58 -3.72 9.02 -7.55
N TRP A 59 -3.25 9.82 -6.60
CA TRP A 59 -2.38 10.97 -6.88
C TRP A 59 -1.08 10.58 -7.58
N ALA A 60 -0.48 9.45 -7.18
CA ALA A 60 0.68 8.91 -7.89
C ALA A 60 0.29 8.43 -9.30
N THR A 61 -0.83 7.74 -9.43
CA THR A 61 -1.35 7.25 -10.72
C THR A 61 -1.59 8.39 -11.72
N GLU A 62 -2.17 9.52 -11.28
CA GLU A 62 -2.35 10.74 -12.09
C GLU A 62 -1.03 11.20 -12.72
N VAL A 63 0.06 11.20 -11.95
CA VAL A 63 1.38 11.64 -12.40
C VAL A 63 2.01 10.63 -13.35
N PHE A 64 1.96 9.34 -13.03
CA PHE A 64 2.48 8.30 -13.93
C PHE A 64 1.80 8.33 -15.30
N LEU A 65 0.47 8.38 -15.32
CA LEU A 65 -0.30 8.43 -16.56
C LEU A 65 -0.03 9.71 -17.36
N GLY A 66 0.09 10.87 -16.69
CA GLY A 66 0.46 12.12 -17.35
C GLY A 66 1.87 12.13 -17.94
N ASN A 67 2.77 11.30 -17.41
CA ASN A 67 4.11 11.08 -17.95
C ASN A 67 4.18 9.92 -18.96
N GLY A 68 3.03 9.36 -19.38
CA GLY A 68 2.98 8.27 -20.34
C GLY A 68 3.45 6.92 -19.82
N VAL A 69 3.56 6.74 -18.51
CA VAL A 69 3.95 5.45 -17.89
C VAL A 69 2.71 4.54 -17.81
N PRO A 70 2.73 3.31 -18.38
CA PRO A 70 1.69 2.32 -18.15
C PRO A 70 1.57 1.96 -16.67
N VAL A 71 0.35 2.00 -16.11
CA VAL A 71 0.10 1.74 -14.69
C VAL A 71 -0.76 0.50 -14.50
N THR A 72 -0.27 -0.47 -13.74
CA THR A 72 -1.11 -1.48 -13.09
C THR A 72 -1.48 -0.99 -11.69
N LEU A 73 -2.72 -0.52 -11.50
CA LEU A 73 -3.23 -0.13 -10.19
C LEU A 73 -3.92 -1.32 -9.53
N ILE A 74 -3.39 -1.78 -8.39
CA ILE A 74 -4.10 -2.71 -7.52
C ILE A 74 -5.14 -1.91 -6.74
N ASP A 75 -6.35 -1.82 -7.30
CA ASP A 75 -7.44 -0.97 -6.81
C ASP A 75 -8.22 -1.63 -5.67
N ARG A 76 -7.47 -1.98 -4.62
CA ARG A 76 -7.96 -2.53 -3.36
C ARG A 76 -6.82 -2.55 -2.36
N PHE A 77 -7.17 -2.75 -1.09
CA PHE A 77 -6.18 -3.03 -0.06
C PHE A 77 -5.35 -4.28 -0.40
N ALA A 78 -4.04 -4.10 -0.49
CA ALA A 78 -3.09 -5.14 -0.87
C ALA A 78 -1.92 -5.18 0.13
N PRO A 79 -1.49 -6.38 0.55
CA PRO A 79 -0.27 -6.52 1.35
C PRO A 79 0.95 -6.22 0.46
N THR A 80 1.98 -5.59 1.03
CA THR A 80 3.21 -5.25 0.30
C THR A 80 3.81 -6.41 -0.53
N PRO A 81 3.87 -7.66 -0.05
CA PRO A 81 4.33 -8.80 -0.84
C PRO A 81 3.55 -9.05 -2.13
N MET A 82 2.24 -8.74 -2.17
CA MET A 82 1.45 -8.86 -3.40
C MET A 82 1.86 -7.81 -4.43
N ILE A 83 2.11 -6.58 -3.98
CA ILE A 83 2.57 -5.49 -4.86
C ILE A 83 3.94 -5.85 -5.44
N MET A 84 4.88 -6.24 -4.59
CA MET A 84 6.22 -6.70 -4.98
C MET A 84 6.16 -7.89 -5.95
N TRP A 85 5.35 -8.90 -5.64
CA TRP A 85 5.17 -10.05 -6.51
C TRP A 85 4.61 -9.63 -7.88
N THR A 86 3.65 -8.70 -7.92
CA THR A 86 3.04 -8.22 -9.16
C THR A 86 4.05 -7.45 -10.02
N VAL A 87 4.95 -6.68 -9.41
CA VAL A 87 6.07 -6.01 -10.12
C VAL A 87 6.92 -7.04 -10.85
N ARG A 88 7.30 -8.12 -10.17
CA ARG A 88 8.07 -9.22 -10.76
C ARG A 88 7.28 -9.92 -11.87
N ASP A 89 6.04 -10.29 -11.59
CA ASP A 89 5.18 -11.06 -12.50
C ASP A 89 4.92 -10.31 -13.81
N LYS A 90 4.67 -9.00 -13.74
CA LYS A 90 4.45 -8.14 -14.91
C LYS A 90 5.75 -7.62 -15.55
N ASN A 91 6.91 -8.00 -15.02
CA ASN A 91 8.22 -7.51 -15.46
C ASN A 91 8.34 -5.96 -15.47
N CYS A 92 7.63 -5.29 -14.55
CA CYS A 92 7.70 -3.85 -14.40
C CYS A 92 9.08 -3.44 -13.88
N ALA A 93 9.56 -2.28 -14.32
CA ALA A 93 10.84 -1.74 -13.88
C ALA A 93 10.78 -1.31 -12.40
N TYR A 94 9.62 -0.80 -11.99
CA TYR A 94 9.39 -0.32 -10.63
C TYR A 94 8.02 -0.74 -10.10
N GLY A 95 7.86 -0.57 -8.78
CA GLY A 95 6.56 -0.54 -8.13
C GLY A 95 6.50 0.51 -7.02
N LEU A 96 5.29 0.88 -6.63
CA LEU A 96 5.02 1.84 -5.57
C LEU A 96 3.96 1.26 -4.62
N ALA A 97 4.29 1.14 -3.34
CA ALA A 97 3.29 0.86 -2.31
C ALA A 97 3.07 2.08 -1.42
N VAL A 98 1.81 2.49 -1.28
CA VAL A 98 1.39 3.47 -0.29
C VAL A 98 1.16 2.78 1.05
N THR A 99 2.09 2.95 1.97
CA THR A 99 2.07 2.34 3.31
C THR A 99 3.11 2.97 4.23
N ALA A 100 2.78 3.07 5.52
CA ALA A 100 3.77 3.26 6.60
C ALA A 100 3.96 2.01 7.47
N SER A 101 3.60 0.82 6.97
CA SER A 101 3.86 -0.48 7.58
C SER A 101 3.43 -0.59 9.06
N HIS A 102 4.35 -0.51 10.01
CA HIS A 102 4.10 -0.65 11.45
C HIS A 102 4.13 0.69 12.20
N ASN A 103 4.33 1.81 11.51
CA ASN A 103 4.24 3.14 12.12
C ASN A 103 2.82 3.39 12.67
N PRO A 104 2.66 4.33 13.63
CA PRO A 104 1.35 4.72 14.14
C PRO A 104 0.36 5.12 13.04
N ALA A 105 -0.95 5.07 13.33
CA ALA A 105 -2.02 5.33 12.36
C ALA A 105 -1.95 6.72 11.68
N LEU A 106 -1.37 7.71 12.37
CA LEU A 106 -1.17 9.06 11.83
C LEU A 106 -0.14 9.14 10.69
N TYR A 107 0.66 8.09 10.51
CA TYR A 107 1.67 8.03 9.46
C TYR A 107 1.13 7.38 8.19
N ASN A 108 1.57 7.89 7.05
CA ASN A 108 1.52 7.19 5.78
C ASN A 108 2.85 7.37 5.04
N GLY A 109 3.01 6.76 3.87
CA GLY A 109 4.30 6.78 3.21
C GLY A 109 4.30 6.11 1.84
N LEU A 110 5.45 6.19 1.18
CA LEU A 110 5.71 5.57 -0.10
C LEU A 110 6.90 4.61 0.02
N LYS A 111 6.71 3.37 -0.41
CA LYS A 111 7.78 2.41 -0.67
C LYS A 111 7.96 2.24 -2.16
N ILE A 112 9.20 2.29 -2.61
CA ILE A 112 9.56 2.06 -4.01
C ILE A 112 10.19 0.68 -4.12
N PHE A 113 9.75 -0.08 -5.11
CA PHE A 113 10.31 -1.37 -5.48
C PHE A 113 11.02 -1.27 -6.81
N THR A 114 12.09 -2.02 -6.98
CA THR A 114 12.83 -2.17 -8.23
C THR A 114 12.47 -3.48 -8.91
N GLU A 115 13.02 -3.68 -10.11
CA GLU A 115 12.86 -4.88 -10.93
C GLU A 115 12.92 -6.18 -10.10
N GLY A 116 12.02 -7.12 -10.42
CA GLY A 116 11.90 -8.37 -9.69
C GLY A 116 11.21 -8.25 -8.33
N GLY A 117 10.64 -7.08 -8.00
CA GLY A 117 9.84 -6.88 -6.81
C GLY A 117 10.67 -6.78 -5.54
N ARG A 118 11.85 -6.15 -5.60
CA ARG A 118 12.73 -5.94 -4.44
C ARG A 118 12.57 -4.54 -3.89
N ASP A 119 12.77 -4.34 -2.59
CA ASP A 119 12.88 -2.99 -2.04
C ASP A 119 13.98 -2.21 -2.78
N ALA A 120 13.71 -0.95 -3.09
CA ALA A 120 14.75 -0.05 -3.59
C ALA A 120 15.83 0.15 -2.52
N GLU A 121 17.08 0.07 -2.93
CA GLU A 121 18.21 0.37 -2.07
C GLU A 121 18.24 1.86 -1.70
N LEU A 122 18.87 2.19 -0.58
CA LEU A 122 18.94 3.58 -0.09
C LEU A 122 19.52 4.53 -1.15
N ALA A 123 20.56 4.11 -1.88
CA ALA A 123 21.14 4.91 -2.96
C ALA A 123 20.09 5.31 -4.02
N VAL A 124 19.21 4.38 -4.41
CA VAL A 124 18.13 4.65 -5.37
C VAL A 124 17.11 5.61 -4.77
N THR A 125 16.70 5.41 -3.52
CA THR A 125 15.71 6.28 -2.88
C THR A 125 16.25 7.67 -2.55
N ASP A 126 17.53 7.80 -2.24
CA ASP A 126 18.19 9.07 -1.96
C ASP A 126 18.33 9.92 -3.22
N GLU A 127 18.64 9.29 -4.37
CA GLU A 127 18.63 9.96 -5.67
C GLU A 127 17.21 10.48 -6.02
N ILE A 128 16.18 9.66 -5.79
CA ILE A 128 14.78 10.07 -6.00
C ILE A 128 14.39 11.19 -5.04
N ALA A 129 14.80 11.12 -3.77
CA ALA A 129 14.55 12.16 -2.78
C ALA A 129 15.21 13.49 -3.17
N ALA A 130 16.47 13.46 -3.60
CA ALA A 130 17.19 14.64 -4.05
C ALA A 130 16.52 15.27 -5.28
N ALA A 131 16.14 14.45 -6.27
CA ALA A 131 15.39 14.91 -7.42
C ALA A 131 14.04 15.51 -7.03
N ALA A 132 13.26 14.86 -6.15
CA ALA A 132 11.96 15.35 -5.70
C ALA A 132 12.05 16.69 -4.93
N ASN A 133 13.10 16.90 -4.15
CA ASN A 133 13.33 18.16 -3.45
C ASN A 133 13.73 19.31 -4.40
N ALA A 134 14.29 19.01 -5.57
CA ALA A 134 14.62 20.00 -6.59
C ALA A 134 13.41 20.40 -7.45
N LEU A 135 12.32 19.62 -7.42
CA LEU A 135 11.09 19.89 -8.16
C LEU A 135 10.16 20.85 -7.39
N THR A 136 9.56 21.76 -8.13
CA THR A 136 8.43 22.59 -7.72
C THR A 136 7.10 21.96 -8.16
N VAL A 137 5.98 22.58 -7.77
CA VAL A 137 4.64 22.12 -8.17
C VAL A 137 4.46 22.19 -9.70
N ASP A 138 5.03 23.21 -10.32
CA ASP A 138 4.88 23.46 -11.77
C ASP A 138 5.64 22.43 -12.63
N ASP A 139 6.63 21.75 -12.03
CA ASP A 139 7.39 20.69 -12.71
C ASP A 139 6.64 19.34 -12.74
N VAL A 140 5.53 19.21 -12.00
CA VAL A 140 4.79 17.94 -11.90
C VAL A 140 3.73 17.82 -12.98
N VAL A 141 3.96 16.92 -13.92
CA VAL A 141 3.02 16.57 -14.99
C VAL A 141 2.08 15.49 -14.50
N GLY A 142 0.77 15.69 -14.66
CA GLY A 142 -0.24 14.67 -14.37
C GLY A 142 -1.52 14.97 -15.11
N ILE A 143 -2.38 13.96 -15.23
CA ILE A 143 -3.75 14.12 -15.70
C ILE A 143 -4.69 14.49 -14.55
N GLU A 144 -5.91 14.93 -14.87
CA GLU A 144 -6.94 15.17 -13.88
C GLU A 144 -7.52 13.85 -13.34
N SER A 145 -7.98 13.86 -12.08
CA SER A 145 -8.45 12.63 -11.42
C SER A 145 -9.60 11.94 -12.16
N TYR A 146 -10.48 12.71 -12.82
CA TYR A 146 -11.60 12.18 -13.59
C TYR A 146 -11.19 11.54 -14.93
N GLU A 147 -9.96 11.79 -15.40
CA GLU A 147 -9.43 11.23 -16.64
C GLU A 147 -8.72 9.88 -16.42
N VAL A 148 -8.35 9.56 -15.18
CA VAL A 148 -7.60 8.35 -14.82
C VAL A 148 -8.28 7.09 -15.34
N ASP A 149 -9.58 6.95 -15.09
CA ASP A 149 -10.34 5.76 -15.46
C ASP A 149 -10.53 5.61 -16.99
N ALA A 150 -10.38 6.70 -17.74
CA ALA A 150 -10.48 6.70 -19.19
C ALA A 150 -9.12 6.47 -19.89
N SER A 151 -8.01 6.48 -19.13
CA SER A 151 -6.67 6.36 -19.72
C SER A 151 -6.43 4.95 -20.29
N PRO A 152 -5.96 4.82 -21.55
CA PRO A 152 -5.62 3.53 -22.14
C PRO A 152 -4.37 2.90 -21.50
N LEU A 153 -3.60 3.69 -20.73
CA LEU A 153 -2.40 3.24 -20.03
C LEU A 153 -2.70 2.65 -18.65
N LEU A 154 -3.96 2.68 -18.20
CA LEU A 154 -4.38 2.15 -16.91
C LEU A 154 -4.89 0.72 -17.02
N THR A 155 -4.36 -0.16 -16.18
CA THR A 155 -4.94 -1.49 -15.89
C THR A 155 -5.31 -1.55 -14.41
N LYS A 156 -6.61 -1.63 -14.10
CA LYS A 156 -7.10 -1.84 -12.73
C LYS A 156 -7.17 -3.32 -12.39
N GLN A 157 -6.52 -3.71 -11.29
CA GLN A 157 -6.67 -5.02 -10.68
C GLN A 157 -7.48 -4.92 -9.38
N SER A 158 -8.72 -5.41 -9.40
CA SER A 158 -9.62 -5.44 -8.24
C SER A 158 -9.73 -6.82 -7.56
N SER A 159 -9.20 -7.88 -8.18
CA SER A 159 -9.17 -9.24 -7.62
C SER A 159 -7.78 -9.60 -7.07
N ILE A 160 -7.74 -10.50 -6.10
CA ILE A 160 -6.48 -11.07 -5.56
C ILE A 160 -6.26 -12.52 -5.97
N ASN A 161 -7.14 -13.07 -6.80
CA ASN A 161 -7.10 -14.49 -7.13
C ASN A 161 -5.77 -14.86 -7.79
N TRP A 162 -5.23 -14.02 -8.70
CA TRP A 162 -3.91 -14.26 -9.30
C TRP A 162 -2.80 -14.51 -8.28
N TYR A 163 -2.90 -13.88 -7.10
CA TYR A 163 -1.84 -13.88 -6.10
C TYR A 163 -2.04 -15.04 -5.15
N ILE A 164 -3.31 -15.33 -4.83
CA ILE A 164 -3.68 -16.53 -4.09
C ILE A 164 -3.29 -17.77 -4.89
N ASP A 165 -3.61 -17.81 -6.17
CA ASP A 165 -3.27 -18.91 -7.07
C ASP A 165 -1.74 -19.11 -7.13
N ALA A 166 -0.99 -18.02 -7.29
CA ALA A 166 0.47 -18.05 -7.27
C ALA A 166 1.07 -18.53 -5.92
N ILE A 167 0.41 -18.28 -4.80
CA ILE A 167 0.81 -18.84 -3.50
C ILE A 167 0.48 -20.32 -3.44
N ILE A 168 -0.75 -20.70 -3.80
CA ILE A 168 -1.25 -22.08 -3.77
C ILE A 168 -0.35 -23.00 -4.60
N GLU A 169 0.12 -22.55 -5.77
CA GLU A 169 1.06 -23.29 -6.62
C GLU A 169 2.41 -23.60 -5.96
N LYS A 170 2.78 -22.88 -4.90
CA LYS A 170 4.03 -23.10 -4.15
C LYS A 170 3.84 -23.93 -2.89
N LEU A 171 2.61 -24.32 -2.57
CA LEU A 171 2.27 -25.03 -1.35
C LEU A 171 1.84 -26.46 -1.64
N ASP A 172 2.23 -27.39 -0.77
CA ASP A 172 1.66 -28.73 -0.74
C ASP A 172 0.28 -28.69 -0.07
N MET A 173 -0.73 -28.40 -0.89
CA MET A 173 -2.10 -28.28 -0.44
C MET A 173 -2.68 -29.61 0.05
N ASP A 174 -2.18 -30.75 -0.42
CA ASP A 174 -2.68 -32.05 -0.01
C ASP A 174 -2.23 -32.36 1.42
N THR A 175 -0.95 -32.13 1.73
CA THR A 175 -0.46 -32.24 3.11
C THR A 175 -1.18 -31.29 4.05
N ILE A 176 -1.39 -30.02 3.65
CA ILE A 176 -2.10 -29.03 4.47
C ILE A 176 -3.55 -29.46 4.75
N ARG A 177 -4.27 -29.94 3.72
CA ARG A 177 -5.68 -30.36 3.86
C ARG A 177 -5.84 -31.56 4.79
N HIS A 178 -4.91 -32.52 4.75
CA HIS A 178 -4.96 -33.74 5.58
C HIS A 178 -4.32 -33.56 6.96
N GLY A 179 -3.64 -32.44 7.22
CA GLY A 179 -2.96 -32.18 8.50
C GLY A 179 -3.88 -31.82 9.67
N HIS A 180 -5.20 -31.70 9.47
CA HIS A 180 -6.18 -31.32 10.50
C HIS A 180 -5.80 -30.05 11.29
N LEU A 181 -5.19 -29.07 10.62
CA LEU A 181 -4.71 -27.83 11.24
C LEU A 181 -5.87 -26.91 11.64
N HIS A 182 -5.84 -26.38 12.86
CA HIS A 182 -6.70 -25.28 13.28
C HIS A 182 -6.00 -23.94 13.02
N VAL A 183 -6.47 -23.20 12.01
CA VAL A 183 -5.87 -21.91 11.62
C VAL A 183 -6.65 -20.76 12.23
N ALA A 184 -5.95 -19.80 12.83
CA ALA A 184 -6.51 -18.55 13.33
C ALA A 184 -5.74 -17.36 12.75
N ASP A 185 -6.46 -16.37 12.25
CA ASP A 185 -5.92 -15.12 11.70
C ASP A 185 -6.25 -13.94 12.62
N ARG A 186 -5.26 -13.09 12.89
CA ARG A 186 -5.40 -11.87 13.73
C ARG A 186 -5.28 -10.59 12.93
N SER A 187 -5.35 -10.64 11.59
CA SER A 187 -5.28 -9.46 10.73
C SER A 187 -6.31 -8.37 11.07
N ASP A 188 -7.43 -8.74 11.72
CA ASP A 188 -8.50 -7.84 12.12
C ASP A 188 -8.30 -7.14 13.48
N VAL A 189 -7.32 -7.54 14.30
CA VAL A 189 -7.15 -7.00 15.66
C VAL A 189 -6.64 -5.54 15.65
N ARG A 190 -6.08 -5.06 14.54
CA ARG A 190 -5.68 -3.64 14.38
C ARG A 190 -6.84 -2.68 14.09
N ARG A 191 -8.10 -3.14 14.04
CA ARG A 191 -9.26 -2.26 13.80
C ARG A 191 -9.63 -1.34 14.98
N GLY A 192 -9.05 -1.51 16.17
CA GLY A 192 -9.45 -0.73 17.35
C GLY A 192 -8.38 -0.47 18.43
N ALA A 193 -7.13 -0.88 18.23
CA ALA A 193 -6.09 -0.72 19.26
C ALA A 193 -5.35 0.63 19.19
N ASP A 194 -5.38 1.32 18.05
CA ASP A 194 -4.60 2.56 17.84
C ASP A 194 -5.25 3.83 18.42
N GLN A 195 -6.38 3.73 19.13
CA GLN A 195 -6.96 4.87 19.88
C GLN A 195 -6.34 5.07 21.28
N HIS A 196 -5.46 4.16 21.71
CA HIS A 196 -4.72 4.27 22.97
C HIS A 196 -3.25 3.99 22.71
N ALA A 197 -2.57 4.90 22.02
CA ALA A 197 -1.12 4.95 22.08
C ALA A 197 -0.72 5.64 23.39
N ASP A 198 0.13 4.95 24.15
CA ASP A 198 0.69 5.33 25.44
C ASP A 198 1.07 6.81 25.56
N HIS A 199 0.49 7.48 26.54
CA HIS A 199 1.03 8.72 27.09
C HIS A 199 2.14 8.34 28.10
N PRO A 200 3.33 8.96 28.06
CA PRO A 200 4.28 8.81 29.15
C PRO A 200 3.70 9.46 30.41
N ASP A 201 3.85 8.74 31.51
CA ASP A 201 3.45 9.07 32.88
C ASP A 201 3.75 10.54 33.23
N ASP A 202 2.72 11.32 33.53
CA ASP A 202 2.86 12.59 34.26
C ASP A 202 1.57 12.89 35.04
N GLY A 203 1.70 12.91 36.36
CA GLY A 203 0.86 13.71 37.26
C GLY A 203 -0.59 13.25 37.50
N ALA A 204 -0.83 12.75 38.71
CA ALA A 204 -2.15 12.41 39.25
C ALA A 204 -3.21 13.51 39.14
N LEU A 205 -4.44 13.14 38.75
CA LEU A 205 -5.69 13.74 39.26
C LEU A 205 -6.82 12.68 39.33
N PRO A 206 -7.69 12.69 40.38
CA PRO A 206 -8.70 11.66 40.60
C PRO A 206 -10.08 12.05 40.03
N GLY A 207 -10.81 11.06 39.50
CA GLY A 207 -12.27 11.09 39.43
C GLY A 207 -12.86 11.27 38.03
N GLY A 208 -13.33 10.17 37.43
CA GLY A 208 -14.17 10.21 36.23
C GLY A 208 -14.68 8.82 35.88
N ARG A 209 -15.99 8.62 35.92
CA ARG A 209 -16.66 7.31 35.76
C ARG A 209 -16.38 6.69 34.39
N ASN A 210 -15.89 5.46 34.40
CA ASN A 210 -15.60 4.64 33.23
C ASN A 210 -16.91 4.11 32.63
N GLN A 211 -17.46 4.78 31.60
CA GLN A 211 -18.55 4.20 30.78
C GLN A 211 -17.94 3.36 29.65
N ARG A 212 -18.07 2.04 29.76
CA ARG A 212 -17.71 1.10 28.70
C ARG A 212 -18.64 1.31 27.49
N PRO A 213 -18.13 1.40 26.25
CA PRO A 213 -18.98 1.39 25.07
C PRO A 213 -19.63 0.00 24.88
N PRO A 214 -20.81 -0.07 24.21
CA PRO A 214 -21.59 -1.29 24.10
C PRO A 214 -20.87 -2.34 23.25
N ARG A 215 -20.93 -3.60 23.69
CA ARG A 215 -20.38 -4.75 22.97
C ARG A 215 -21.14 -4.94 21.65
N HIS A 216 -20.45 -4.83 20.51
CA HIS A 216 -20.95 -5.28 19.23
C HIS A 216 -21.08 -6.82 19.20
N PRO A 217 -22.04 -7.37 18.43
CA PRO A 217 -22.38 -8.79 18.50
C PRO A 217 -21.25 -9.67 17.97
N VAL A 218 -20.91 -10.69 18.75
CA VAL A 218 -20.02 -11.79 18.36
C VAL A 218 -20.67 -12.54 17.21
N TRP A 219 -20.01 -12.57 16.05
CA TRP A 219 -20.44 -13.41 14.92
C TRP A 219 -20.26 -14.89 15.32
N ARG A 220 -21.37 -15.60 15.48
CA ARG A 220 -21.37 -17.07 15.64
C ARG A 220 -21.64 -17.68 14.26
N PRO A 221 -20.80 -18.60 13.76
CA PRO A 221 -21.14 -19.32 12.54
C PRO A 221 -22.41 -20.14 12.78
N ALA A 222 -23.36 -20.03 11.85
CA ALA A 222 -24.56 -20.87 11.83
C ALA A 222 -24.19 -22.33 11.53
N PRO A 223 -24.79 -23.33 12.20
CA PRO A 223 -24.55 -24.73 11.85
C PRO A 223 -25.18 -25.04 10.49
N LEU A 224 -24.39 -25.67 9.61
CA LEU A 224 -24.87 -26.23 8.34
C LEU A 224 -25.86 -27.38 8.61
N PRO A 225 -26.93 -27.54 7.79
CA PRO A 225 -27.86 -28.64 7.95
C PRO A 225 -27.18 -29.95 7.55
N LEU A 226 -27.19 -30.92 8.45
CA LEU A 226 -26.81 -32.31 8.17
C LEU A 226 -27.79 -32.88 7.13
N ARG A 227 -27.29 -33.18 5.93
CA ARG A 227 -27.99 -34.06 5.00
C ARG A 227 -27.91 -35.49 5.56
N GLY A 228 -29.06 -36.04 5.96
CA GLY A 228 -29.18 -37.46 6.29
C GLY A 228 -28.99 -38.31 5.04
N HIS A 229 -28.15 -39.33 5.16
CA HIS A 229 -28.16 -40.49 4.28
C HIS A 229 -28.92 -41.62 5.00
N ALA A 230 -30.08 -41.97 4.45
CA ALA A 230 -30.74 -43.28 4.36
C ALA A 230 -32.23 -43.05 4.10
#